data_AF-A0A7W1UAM0-F1
#
_entry.id   AF-A0A7W1UAM0-F1
#
_cell.length_a   1.000
_cell.length_b   1.000
_cell.length_c   1.000
_cell.angle_alpha   90.00
_cell.angle_beta   90.00
_cell.angle_gamma   90.00
#
_symmetry.space_group_name_H-M   'P 1'
#
loop_
_entity.id
_entity.type
_entity.pdbx_description
1 polymer ?
#
loop_
_entity_poly.entity_id
_entity_poly.type
_entity_poly.pdbx_seq_one_letter_code
_entity_poly.pdbx_strand_id
1 'polypeptide(L)'
;MSYVVWRVRQDPMKWKSWGFRTDNLREAFIWPSVLFAGSGLVMAWYGVVTGRELWQRHLLFLLFLYPLWGILQQFLVQAMGVDNLIKIFPQHGLLLAIPIGVILFAVVHFPDWWLMLATGLLACFFIPCYIRDRNLWPLGLYHGWLGTFFYLWVLGRDPWVSVFGR
;
A
#
# COMPACT_ATOMS: atom_id res chain seq x y z
N MET A 1 -15.61 9.91 -4.29
CA MET A 1 -16.44 8.68 -4.38
C MET A 1 -17.48 8.73 -5.50
N SER A 2 -18.11 9.87 -5.78
CA SER A 2 -19.09 10.04 -6.87
C SER A 2 -18.58 9.56 -8.24
N TYR A 3 -17.35 9.91 -8.63
CA TYR A 3 -16.75 9.49 -9.90
C TYR A 3 -16.61 7.96 -10.03
N VAL A 4 -16.07 7.30 -9.00
CA VAL A 4 -15.86 5.83 -8.99
C VAL A 4 -17.20 5.10 -9.16
N VAL A 5 -18.21 5.47 -8.35
CA VAL A 5 -19.53 4.86 -8.42
C VAL A 5 -20.18 5.10 -9.77
N TRP A 6 -20.14 6.34 -10.27
CA TRP A 6 -20.69 6.69 -11.59
C TRP A 6 -20.03 5.85 -12.70
N ARG A 7 -18.70 5.71 -12.67
CA ARG A 7 -17.95 5.05 -13.73
C ARG A 7 -18.08 3.53 -13.71
N VAL A 8 -18.22 2.93 -12.53
CA VAL A 8 -18.54 1.49 -12.38
C VAL A 8 -19.98 1.19 -12.78
N ARG A 9 -20.93 2.09 -12.51
CA ARG A 9 -22.32 1.94 -12.99
C ARG A 9 -22.42 1.94 -14.52
N GLN A 10 -21.54 2.69 -15.20
CA GLN A 10 -21.46 2.70 -16.66
C GLN A 10 -20.71 1.50 -17.24
N ASP A 11 -19.77 0.96 -16.48
CA ASP A 11 -18.93 -0.16 -16.91
C ASP A 11 -18.54 -1.00 -15.69
N PRO A 12 -19.32 -2.04 -15.36
CA PRO A 12 -19.06 -2.89 -14.19
C PRO A 12 -17.69 -3.60 -14.26
N MET A 13 -17.17 -3.82 -15.47
CA MET A 13 -15.86 -4.45 -15.65
C MET A 13 -14.72 -3.54 -15.19
N LYS A 14 -14.95 -2.23 -15.06
CA LYS A 14 -13.93 -1.32 -14.52
C LYS A 14 -13.50 -1.66 -13.11
N TRP A 15 -14.43 -2.09 -12.27
CA TRP A 15 -14.12 -2.52 -10.90
C TRP A 15 -13.04 -3.61 -10.90
N LYS A 16 -13.23 -4.61 -11.75
CA LYS A 16 -12.28 -5.71 -11.94
C LYS A 16 -10.99 -5.23 -12.59
N SER A 17 -11.06 -4.34 -13.59
CA SER A 17 -9.89 -3.80 -14.28
C SER A 17 -8.98 -2.94 -13.39
N TRP A 18 -9.57 -2.23 -12.42
CA TRP A 18 -8.82 -1.47 -11.42
C TRP A 18 -8.15 -2.38 -10.38
N GLY A 19 -8.55 -3.64 -10.34
CA GLY A 19 -7.92 -4.67 -9.53
C GLY A 19 -8.70 -5.06 -8.29
N PHE A 20 -9.96 -4.64 -8.18
CA PHE A 20 -10.86 -5.17 -7.16
C PHE A 20 -11.49 -6.48 -7.65
N ARG A 21 -10.68 -7.53 -7.65
CA ARG A 21 -11.04 -8.85 -8.19
C ARG A 21 -10.72 -9.97 -7.20
N THR A 22 -11.52 -11.02 -7.21
CA THR A 22 -11.40 -12.15 -6.27
C THR A 22 -11.00 -13.46 -6.93
N ASP A 23 -10.98 -13.51 -8.26
CA ASP A 23 -10.77 -14.71 -9.08
C ASP A 23 -9.28 -15.12 -9.22
N ASN A 24 -8.34 -14.32 -8.70
CA ASN A 24 -6.91 -14.64 -8.68
C ASN A 24 -6.24 -14.28 -7.34
N LEU A 25 -6.99 -14.32 -6.24
CA LEU A 25 -6.47 -13.93 -4.92
C LEU A 25 -5.25 -14.77 -4.55
N ARG A 26 -5.32 -16.08 -4.74
CA ARG A 26 -4.23 -16.99 -4.37
C ARG A 26 -2.90 -16.54 -4.99
N GLU A 27 -2.89 -16.30 -6.30
CA GLU A 27 -1.69 -15.91 -7.05
C GLU A 27 -1.23 -14.51 -6.67
N ALA A 28 -2.17 -13.59 -6.47
CA ALA A 28 -1.91 -12.21 -6.09
C ALA A 28 -1.36 -12.05 -4.67
N PHE A 29 -1.64 -13.00 -3.78
CA PHE A 29 -1.16 -12.97 -2.41
C PHE A 29 0.29 -13.46 -2.26
N ILE A 30 0.81 -14.31 -3.15
CA ILE A 30 2.11 -15.01 -2.97
C ILE A 30 3.25 -14.02 -2.71
N TRP A 31 3.57 -13.15 -3.68
CA TRP A 31 4.72 -12.25 -3.56
C TRP A 31 4.52 -11.15 -2.50
N PRO A 32 3.35 -10.51 -2.40
CA PRO A 32 3.10 -9.57 -1.32
C PRO A 32 3.22 -10.20 0.07
N SER A 33 2.85 -11.48 0.25
CA SER A 33 3.01 -12.19 1.53
C SER A 33 4.47 -12.42 1.88
N VAL A 34 5.29 -12.81 0.90
CA VAL A 34 6.75 -13.00 1.11
C VAL A 34 7.39 -11.69 1.55
N LEU A 35 7.08 -10.59 0.86
CA LEU A 35 7.61 -9.28 1.22
C LEU A 35 7.08 -8.83 2.59
N PHE A 36 5.79 -9.01 2.86
CA PHE A 36 5.17 -8.71 4.15
C PHE A 36 5.86 -9.45 5.30
N ALA A 37 6.07 -10.76 5.16
CA ALA A 37 6.73 -11.56 6.18
C ALA A 37 8.17 -11.08 6.40
N GLY A 38 8.94 -10.87 5.33
CA GLY A 38 10.32 -10.39 5.43
C GLY A 38 10.42 -9.00 6.08
N SER A 39 9.66 -8.03 5.57
CA SER A 39 9.66 -6.66 6.10
C SER A 39 9.11 -6.61 7.53
N GLY A 40 8.04 -7.36 7.83
CA GLY A 40 7.46 -7.45 9.16
C GLY A 40 8.44 -8.02 10.19
N LEU A 41 9.18 -9.07 9.83
CA LEU A 41 10.23 -9.64 10.69
C LEU A 41 11.36 -8.65 10.95
N VAL A 42 11.82 -7.92 9.92
CA VAL A 42 12.86 -6.90 10.07
C VAL A 42 12.39 -5.76 10.98
N MET A 43 11.16 -5.27 10.80
CA MET A 43 10.59 -4.21 11.65
C MET A 43 10.40 -4.68 13.10
N ALA A 44 9.93 -5.91 13.30
CA ALA A 44 9.77 -6.49 14.63
C ALA A 44 11.12 -6.65 15.34
N TRP A 45 12.12 -7.18 14.64
CA TRP A 45 13.49 -7.29 15.15
C TRP A 45 14.06 -5.93 15.54
N TYR A 46 13.92 -4.92 14.67
CA TYR A 46 14.36 -3.56 14.96
C TYR A 46 13.64 -2.99 16.20
N GLY A 47 12.32 -3.20 16.30
CA GLY A 47 11.54 -2.79 17.46
C GLY A 47 12.05 -3.40 18.76
N VAL A 48 12.32 -4.71 18.78
CA VAL A 48 12.86 -5.41 19.97
C VAL A 48 14.23 -4.87 20.35
N VAL A 49 15.16 -4.75 19.39
CA VAL A 49 16.55 -4.30 19.67
C VAL A 49 16.59 -2.84 20.12
N THR A 50 15.63 -2.02 19.72
CA THR A 50 15.52 -0.61 20.13
C THR A 50 14.58 -0.39 21.33
N GLY A 51 14.09 -1.47 21.95
CA GLY A 51 13.25 -1.39 23.15
C GLY A 51 11.83 -0.85 22.89
N ARG A 52 11.31 -0.97 21.67
CA ARG A 52 9.93 -0.59 21.31
C ARG A 52 8.94 -1.65 21.77
N GLU A 53 7.78 -1.21 22.25
CA GLU A 53 6.66 -2.10 22.54
C GLU A 53 6.02 -2.56 21.23
N LEU A 54 6.09 -3.87 20.96
CA LEU A 54 5.48 -4.44 19.76
C LEU A 54 3.96 -4.52 19.87
N TRP A 55 3.43 -4.61 21.09
CA TRP A 55 2.02 -4.72 21.36
C TRP A 55 1.50 -3.47 22.06
N GLN A 56 0.49 -2.85 21.45
CA GLN A 56 -0.24 -1.70 22.01
C GLN A 56 -1.73 -1.96 21.87
N ARG A 57 -2.55 -1.42 22.78
CA ARG A 57 -4.02 -1.63 22.73
C ARG A 57 -4.63 -1.16 21.40
N HIS A 58 -4.07 -0.09 20.84
CA HIS A 58 -4.54 0.49 19.58
C HIS A 58 -4.12 -0.30 18.34
N LEU A 59 -3.18 -1.25 18.46
CA LEU A 59 -2.69 -2.05 17.34
C LEU A 59 -3.83 -2.74 16.60
N LEU A 60 -4.78 -3.34 17.31
CA LEU A 60 -5.91 -4.03 16.67
C LEU A 60 -6.81 -3.08 15.86
N PHE A 61 -7.04 -1.87 16.36
CA PHE A 61 -7.80 -0.86 15.62
C PHE A 61 -7.04 -0.38 14.38
N LEU A 62 -5.73 -0.14 14.52
CA LEU A 62 -4.87 0.25 13.42
C LEU A 62 -4.80 -0.85 12.34
N LEU A 63 -4.68 -2.12 12.74
CA LEU A 63 -4.69 -3.27 11.82
C LEU A 63 -6.00 -3.42 11.03
N PHE A 64 -7.09 -2.81 11.48
CA PHE A 64 -8.35 -2.75 10.74
C PHE A 64 -8.45 -1.48 9.86
N LEU A 65 -8.10 -0.31 10.43
CA LEU A 65 -8.25 0.98 9.74
C LEU A 65 -7.20 1.20 8.64
N TYR A 66 -5.95 0.83 8.90
CA TYR A 66 -4.86 1.07 7.97
C TYR A 66 -5.00 0.30 6.66
N PRO A 67 -5.49 -0.94 6.60
CA PRO A 67 -5.83 -1.59 5.34
C PRO A 67 -6.83 -0.81 4.48
N LEU A 68 -7.84 -0.16 5.09
CA LEU A 68 -8.79 0.67 4.32
C LEU A 68 -8.07 1.86 3.67
N TRP A 69 -7.17 2.50 4.42
CA TRP A 69 -6.33 3.58 3.90
C TRP A 69 -5.33 3.10 2.85
N GLY A 70 -4.68 1.96 3.09
CA GLY A 70 -3.76 1.31 2.18
C GLY A 70 -4.44 0.95 0.86
N ILE A 71 -5.65 0.39 0.88
CA ILE A 71 -6.44 0.11 -0.33
C ILE A 71 -6.71 1.42 -1.10
N LEU A 72 -7.06 2.51 -0.43
CA LEU A 72 -7.28 3.80 -1.08
C LEU A 72 -6.00 4.33 -1.74
N GLN A 73 -4.86 4.30 -1.04
CA GLN A 73 -3.57 4.74 -1.58
C GLN A 73 -3.15 3.87 -2.78
N GLN A 74 -3.27 2.54 -2.66
CA GLN A 74 -2.98 1.61 -3.77
C GLN A 74 -3.93 1.87 -4.95
N PHE A 75 -5.22 2.10 -4.72
CA PHE A 75 -6.16 2.42 -5.79
C PHE A 75 -5.78 3.72 -6.52
N LEU A 76 -5.49 4.79 -5.79
CA LEU A 76 -5.14 6.08 -6.38
C LEU A 76 -3.84 6.01 -7.18
N VAL A 77 -2.77 5.47 -6.59
CA VAL A 77 -1.47 5.46 -7.28
C VAL A 77 -1.43 4.39 -8.37
N GLN A 78 -1.90 3.18 -8.09
CA GLN A 78 -1.75 2.06 -9.02
C GLN A 78 -2.82 2.06 -10.11
N ALA A 79 -4.10 2.08 -9.71
CA ALA A 79 -5.20 1.95 -10.67
C ALA A 79 -5.53 3.25 -11.39
N MET A 80 -5.42 4.41 -10.71
CA MET A 80 -5.66 5.70 -11.37
C MET A 80 -4.38 6.31 -11.96
N GLY A 81 -3.21 6.07 -11.38
CA GLY A 81 -1.94 6.60 -11.87
C GLY A 81 -1.24 5.65 -12.84
N VAL A 82 -0.59 4.62 -12.31
CA VAL A 82 0.27 3.69 -13.04
C VAL A 82 -0.44 3.07 -14.24
N ASP A 83 -1.64 2.51 -14.03
CA ASP A 83 -2.39 1.85 -15.10
C ASP A 83 -2.76 2.81 -16.25
N ASN A 84 -3.22 4.01 -15.93
CA ASN A 84 -3.58 4.99 -16.94
C ASN A 84 -2.34 5.50 -17.69
N LEU A 85 -1.20 5.71 -17.01
CA LEU A 85 0.06 6.07 -17.65
C LEU A 85 0.52 5.00 -18.65
N ILE A 86 0.42 3.72 -18.28
CA ILE A 86 0.74 2.62 -19.20
C ILE A 86 -0.14 2.66 -20.45
N LYS A 87 -1.45 2.93 -20.28
CA LYS A 87 -2.40 3.00 -21.39
C LYS A 87 -2.20 4.22 -22.29
N ILE A 88 -1.85 5.37 -21.71
CA ILE A 88 -1.61 6.61 -22.46
C ILE A 88 -0.29 6.54 -23.25
N PHE A 89 0.71 5.82 -22.75
CA PHE A 89 2.02 5.68 -23.39
C PHE A 89 2.35 4.22 -23.73
N PRO A 90 1.73 3.59 -24.74
CA PRO A 90 1.89 2.15 -24.97
C PRO A 90 3.33 1.66 -25.18
N GLN A 91 4.21 2.49 -25.75
CA GLN A 91 5.61 2.14 -26.04
C GLN A 91 6.54 2.31 -24.83
N HIS A 92 6.30 3.31 -23.99
CA HIS A 92 7.21 3.72 -22.89
C HIS A 92 6.54 3.68 -21.52
N GLY A 93 5.30 3.22 -21.45
CA GLY A 93 4.42 3.39 -20.30
C GLY A 93 4.92 2.69 -19.06
N LEU A 94 5.50 1.49 -19.18
CA LEU A 94 6.11 0.81 -18.05
C LEU A 94 7.33 1.56 -17.51
N LEU A 95 8.19 2.05 -18.41
CA LEU A 95 9.41 2.80 -18.06
C LEU A 95 9.07 4.11 -17.34
N LEU A 96 7.95 4.75 -17.69
CA LEU A 96 7.49 5.99 -17.05
C LEU A 96 6.66 5.73 -15.79
N ALA A 97 5.71 4.80 -15.85
CA ALA A 97 4.72 4.62 -14.80
C ALA A 97 5.31 4.07 -13.50
N ILE A 98 6.29 3.17 -13.58
CA ILE A 98 6.95 2.61 -12.39
C ILE A 98 7.67 3.70 -11.58
N PRO A 99 8.64 4.46 -12.13
CA PRO A 99 9.33 5.49 -11.34
C PRO A 99 8.38 6.59 -10.88
N ILE A 100 7.41 7.01 -11.69
CA ILE A 100 6.40 7.99 -11.27
C ILE A 100 5.58 7.44 -10.09
N GLY A 101 5.12 6.20 -10.15
CA GLY A 101 4.38 5.57 -9.05
C GLY A 101 5.19 5.47 -7.77
N VAL A 102 6.47 5.10 -7.86
CA VAL A 102 7.40 5.05 -6.72
C VAL A 102 7.56 6.45 -6.10
N ILE A 103 7.79 7.46 -6.93
CA ILE A 103 7.93 8.86 -6.48
C ILE A 103 6.65 9.34 -5.81
N LEU A 104 5.47 9.05 -6.39
CA LEU A 104 4.18 9.42 -5.81
C LEU A 104 3.97 8.77 -4.43
N PHE A 105 4.25 7.48 -4.29
CA PHE A 105 4.17 6.82 -2.99
C PHE A 105 5.11 7.45 -1.97
N ALA A 106 6.34 7.78 -2.34
CA ALA A 106 7.28 8.42 -1.44
C ALA A 106 6.81 9.84 -1.05
N VAL A 107 6.56 10.72 -2.03
CA VAL A 107 6.34 12.16 -1.80
C VAL A 107 5.05 12.46 -1.02
N VAL A 108 4.02 11.62 -1.12
CA VAL A 108 2.79 11.78 -0.33
C VAL A 108 3.05 11.72 1.19
N HIS A 109 4.18 11.14 1.60
CA HIS A 109 4.58 11.02 3.01
C HIS A 109 5.55 12.12 3.47
N PHE A 110 5.82 13.13 2.63
CA PHE A 110 6.58 14.31 3.05
C PHE A 110 5.89 15.05 4.22
N PRO A 111 6.62 15.54 5.24
CA PRO A 111 8.08 15.62 5.37
C PRO A 111 8.75 14.45 6.10
N ASP A 112 8.09 13.32 6.32
CA ASP A 112 8.69 12.19 7.05
C ASP A 112 9.60 11.36 6.14
N TRP A 113 10.87 11.75 6.06
CA TRP A 113 11.86 11.12 5.16
C TRP A 113 11.99 9.60 5.34
N TRP A 114 11.82 9.07 6.56
CA TRP A 114 11.90 7.63 6.81
C TRP A 114 10.69 6.90 6.23
N LEU A 115 9.50 7.48 6.39
CA LEU A 115 8.28 6.93 5.80
C LEU A 115 8.29 7.08 4.27
N MET A 116 8.79 8.19 3.74
CA MET A 116 8.98 8.38 2.30
C MET A 116 9.90 7.29 1.72
N LEU A 117 11.03 7.02 2.36
CA LEU A 117 11.96 5.97 1.92
C LEU A 117 11.31 4.59 2.01
N ALA A 118 10.67 4.25 3.13
CA ALA A 118 10.05 2.95 3.33
C ALA A 118 8.93 2.68 2.31
N THR A 119 8.06 3.66 2.07
CA THR A 119 6.95 3.53 1.11
C THR A 119 7.42 3.55 -0.34
N GLY A 120 8.47 4.31 -0.67
CA GLY A 120 9.13 4.25 -1.97
C GLY A 120 9.73 2.87 -2.26
N LEU A 121 10.48 2.30 -1.30
CA LEU A 121 11.02 0.94 -1.42
C LEU A 121 9.93 -0.10 -1.58
N LEU A 122 8.86 -0.01 -0.79
CA LEU A 122 7.70 -0.89 -0.90
C LEU A 122 7.02 -0.78 -2.28
N ALA A 123 6.91 0.44 -2.82
CA ALA A 123 6.32 0.70 -4.12
C ALA A 123 7.13 0.05 -5.26
N CYS A 124 8.46 -0.01 -5.16
CA CYS A 124 9.31 -0.72 -6.13
C CYS A 124 8.91 -2.20 -6.29
N PHE A 125 8.34 -2.83 -5.27
CA PHE A 125 7.85 -4.20 -5.32
C PHE A 125 6.34 -4.29 -5.63
N PHE A 126 5.53 -3.43 -5.02
CA PHE A 126 4.07 -3.50 -5.13
C PHE A 126 3.56 -3.07 -6.50
N ILE A 127 4.26 -2.17 -7.20
CA ILE A 127 3.86 -1.76 -8.55
C ILE A 127 4.01 -2.92 -9.55
N PRO A 128 5.16 -3.62 -9.64
CA PRO A 128 5.26 -4.83 -10.45
C PRO A 128 4.23 -5.90 -10.10
N CYS A 129 3.96 -6.14 -8.80
CA CYS A 129 2.94 -7.11 -8.38
C CYS A 129 1.55 -6.71 -8.90
N TYR A 130 1.18 -5.44 -8.79
CA TYR A 130 -0.07 -4.94 -9.34
C TYR A 130 -0.15 -5.08 -10.85
N ILE A 131 0.91 -4.73 -11.58
CA ILE A 131 0.91 -4.84 -13.06
C ILE A 131 0.71 -6.29 -13.48
N ARG A 132 1.36 -7.24 -12.79
CA ARG A 132 1.27 -8.69 -13.03
C ARG A 132 -0.12 -9.25 -12.73
N ASP A 133 -0.62 -9.03 -11.51
CA ASP A 133 -1.81 -9.73 -11.01
C ASP A 133 -3.09 -8.91 -11.16
N ARG A 134 -2.95 -7.59 -11.31
CA ARG A 134 -4.07 -6.63 -11.32
C ARG A 134 -4.99 -6.86 -10.14
N ASN A 135 -4.43 -6.91 -8.94
CA ASN A 135 -5.19 -7.14 -7.71
C ASN A 135 -4.73 -6.18 -6.60
N LEU A 136 -5.66 -5.40 -6.06
CA LEU A 136 -5.39 -4.39 -5.03
C LEU A 136 -5.56 -4.93 -3.62
N TRP A 137 -6.29 -6.02 -3.41
CA TRP A 137 -6.61 -6.53 -2.08
C TRP A 137 -5.37 -6.88 -1.24
N PRO A 138 -4.44 -7.75 -1.71
CA PRO A 138 -3.25 -8.07 -0.93
C PRO A 138 -2.34 -6.85 -0.75
N LEU A 139 -2.22 -6.01 -1.78
CA LEU A 139 -1.36 -4.84 -1.75
C LEU A 139 -1.86 -3.81 -0.73
N GLY A 140 -3.15 -3.50 -0.72
CA GLY A 140 -3.74 -2.56 0.23
C GLY A 140 -3.70 -3.08 1.66
N LEU A 141 -3.98 -4.38 1.86
CA LEU A 141 -3.90 -5.04 3.16
C LEU A 141 -2.49 -4.97 3.75
N TYR A 142 -1.50 -5.46 3.00
CA TYR A 142 -0.13 -5.50 3.49
C TYR A 142 0.52 -4.12 3.56
N HIS A 143 0.16 -3.19 2.69
CA HIS A 143 0.59 -1.79 2.83
C HIS A 143 0.10 -1.20 4.15
N GLY A 144 -1.19 -1.41 4.48
CA GLY A 144 -1.76 -0.93 5.74
C GLY A 144 -1.11 -1.55 6.98
N TRP A 145 -0.93 -2.88 6.99
CA TRP A 145 -0.27 -3.56 8.11
C TRP A 145 1.20 -3.17 8.26
N LEU A 146 1.97 -3.11 7.17
CA LEU A 146 3.35 -2.64 7.22
C LEU A 146 3.43 -1.17 7.66
N GLY A 147 2.50 -0.32 7.22
CA GLY A 147 2.41 1.06 7.70
C GLY A 147 2.18 1.11 9.20
N THR A 148 1.27 0.29 9.72
CA THR A 148 1.00 0.17 11.17
C THR A 148 2.28 -0.23 11.93
N PHE A 149 2.95 -1.29 11.47
CA PHE A 149 4.20 -1.76 12.09
C PHE A 149 5.32 -0.73 11.98
N PHE A 150 5.41 -0.01 10.86
CA PHE A 150 6.44 1.00 10.67
C PHE A 150 6.27 2.17 11.65
N TYR A 151 5.04 2.67 11.83
CA TYR A 151 4.77 3.72 12.81
C TYR A 151 5.12 3.27 14.23
N LEU A 152 4.65 2.09 14.63
CA LEU A 152 4.80 1.62 16.02
C LEU A 152 6.21 1.12 16.32
N TRP A 153 6.77 0.27 15.46
CA TRP A 153 8.00 -0.48 15.73
C TRP A 153 9.26 0.22 15.20
N VAL A 154 9.15 1.05 14.15
CA VAL A 154 10.30 1.77 13.59
C VAL A 154 10.33 3.21 14.08
N LEU A 155 9.24 3.96 13.88
CA LEU A 155 9.18 5.36 14.27
C LEU A 155 8.92 5.55 15.77
N GLY A 156 8.37 4.54 16.46
CA GLY A 156 7.99 4.64 17.87
C GLY A 156 6.88 5.66 18.12
N ARG A 157 5.98 5.84 17.14
CA ARG A 157 4.87 6.80 17.19
C ARG A 157 3.56 6.03 17.08
N ASP A 158 2.60 6.31 17.95
CA ASP A 158 1.24 5.77 17.84
C ASP A 158 0.34 6.77 17.09
N PRO A 159 -0.09 6.47 15.85
CA PRO A 159 -0.98 7.33 15.08
C PRO A 159 -2.36 7.46 15.71
N TRP A 160 -2.79 6.50 16.53
CA TRP A 160 -4.05 6.60 17.25
C TRP A 160 -3.99 7.75 18.25
N VAL A 161 -2.93 7.81 19.05
CA VAL A 161 -2.74 8.83 20.08
C VAL A 161 -2.59 10.22 19.45
N SER A 162 -1.93 10.35 18.29
CA SER A 162 -1.79 11.65 17.62
C SER A 162 -3.12 12.21 17.09
N VAL A 163 -4.05 11.35 16.70
CA VAL A 163 -5.35 11.75 16.14
C VAL A 163 -6.43 11.91 17.23
N PHE A 164 -6.48 10.98 18.19
CA PHE A 164 -7.56 10.92 19.18
C PHE A 164 -7.15 11.40 20.58
N GLY A 165 -5.86 11.65 20.79
CA GLY A 165 -5.33 12.28 22.01
C GLY A 165 -5.28 11.39 23.25
N ARG A 166 -5.84 10.18 23.23
CA ARG A 166 -5.79 9.16 24.31
C ARG A 166 -5.90 7.74 23.77
#